data_AF-A0AA38PMJ4-F1
#
_entry.id   AF-A0AA38PMJ4-F1
#
_cell.length_a   1.000
_cell.length_b   1.000
_cell.length_c   1.000
_cell.angle_alpha   90.00
_cell.angle_beta   90.00
_cell.angle_gamma   90.00
#
_symmetry.space_group_name_H-M   'P 1'
#
loop_
_entity.id
_entity.type
_entity.pdbx_description
1 polymer ?
#
loop_
_entity_poly.entity_id
_entity_poly.type
_entity_poly.pdbx_seq_one_letter_code
_entity_poly.pdbx_strand_id
1 'polypeptide(L)'
;MSTLLLHSEHWRHVKISSYFLSAYLLQPLINSGAQLPLLKSLTLGRGRLNVVLDFPMTCANLKSLTLNRLGLELQFPRPTITRLVLRGMSCESALGVISHCPNVQDVVLRELERGPDLPTPAHKCNANKLELSSSYNTQSAISTLLPGIHFDQLTSLNIHDDGSARQSDWYDVCLMLERSPTNLTSLRLHLNLKPFSFNRVVYVFSRMPLLTELEVGEWPYQRCGIYPILKSLIASQTSDANMGGVSDSVAHY
;
A
#
# COMPACT_ATOMS: atom_id res chain seq x y z
N MET A 1 35.30 -8.63 16.14
CA MET A 1 33.95 -8.55 15.51
C MET A 1 32.97 -9.62 16.01
N SER A 2 33.43 -10.65 16.73
CA SER A 2 32.61 -11.79 17.20
C SER A 2 31.67 -11.49 18.38
N THR A 3 31.77 -10.33 19.03
CA THR A 3 30.99 -9.99 20.24
C THR A 3 29.59 -9.46 19.98
N LEU A 4 29.30 -8.92 18.78
CA LEU A 4 27.94 -8.47 18.43
C LEU A 4 26.97 -9.62 18.18
N LEU A 5 27.48 -10.80 17.81
CA LEU A 5 26.68 -12.02 17.56
C LEU A 5 26.22 -12.70 18.85
N LEU A 6 26.89 -12.46 19.97
CA LEU A 6 26.68 -13.18 21.24
C LEU A 6 25.34 -12.86 21.92
N HIS A 7 24.60 -11.84 21.48
CA HIS A 7 23.32 -11.42 22.10
C HIS A 7 22.14 -11.35 21.12
N SER A 8 22.27 -12.00 19.95
CA SER A 8 21.22 -12.01 18.92
C SER A 8 19.92 -12.68 19.38
N GLU A 9 19.99 -13.53 20.41
CA GLU A 9 18.83 -14.21 21.01
C GLU A 9 17.79 -13.26 21.59
N HIS A 10 18.17 -12.02 21.92
CA HIS A 10 17.25 -11.03 22.51
C HIS A 10 16.67 -10.06 21.46
N TRP A 11 17.10 -10.16 20.21
CA TRP A 11 16.72 -9.19 19.18
C TRP A 11 15.29 -9.44 18.75
N ARG A 12 14.38 -8.55 19.14
CA ARG A 12 12.95 -8.60 18.77
C ARG A 12 12.57 -7.56 17.72
N HIS A 13 13.07 -6.35 17.87
CA HIS A 13 12.80 -5.23 16.98
C HIS A 13 14.12 -4.57 16.63
N VAL A 14 14.55 -4.71 15.38
CA VAL A 14 15.85 -4.21 14.93
C VAL A 14 15.63 -3.15 13.87
N LYS A 15 16.22 -1.97 14.08
CA LYS A 15 16.22 -0.87 13.12
C LYS A 15 17.65 -0.47 12.80
N ILE A 16 18.07 -0.73 11.58
CA ILE A 16 19.38 -0.35 11.07
C ILE A 16 19.17 0.78 10.07
N SER A 17 19.44 2.02 10.49
CA SER A 17 19.17 3.20 9.64
C SER A 17 20.37 3.60 8.78
N SER A 18 21.56 3.07 9.07
CA SER A 18 22.80 3.41 8.38
C SER A 18 23.05 2.45 7.22
N TYR A 19 23.36 3.03 6.06
CA TYR A 19 23.78 2.32 4.85
C TYR A 19 24.94 1.36 5.11
N PHE A 20 26.02 1.88 5.70
CA PHE A 20 27.20 1.07 5.96
C PHE A 20 26.86 -0.03 6.95
N LEU A 21 26.03 0.25 7.96
CA LEU A 21 25.70 -0.76 8.94
C LEU A 21 24.72 -1.83 8.42
N SER A 22 23.86 -1.54 7.45
CA SER A 22 22.91 -2.55 6.95
C SER A 22 23.66 -3.67 6.23
N ALA A 23 24.52 -3.34 5.27
CA ALA A 23 25.35 -4.35 4.61
C ALA A 23 26.35 -4.97 5.59
N TYR A 24 27.07 -4.18 6.39
CA TYR A 24 28.13 -4.73 7.24
C TYR A 24 27.63 -5.49 8.48
N LEU A 25 26.43 -5.22 8.99
CA LEU A 25 25.86 -6.00 10.11
C LEU A 25 25.06 -7.19 9.59
N LEU A 26 24.33 -7.04 8.49
CA LEU A 26 23.55 -8.15 7.94
C LEU A 26 24.43 -9.16 7.24
N GLN A 27 25.45 -8.76 6.49
CA GLN A 27 26.27 -9.71 5.73
C GLN A 27 26.93 -10.76 6.63
N PRO A 28 27.52 -10.42 7.80
CA PRO A 28 28.03 -11.43 8.72
C PRO A 28 26.93 -12.31 9.30
N LEU A 29 25.74 -11.77 9.60
CA LEU A 29 24.60 -12.57 10.08
C LEU A 29 24.11 -13.54 9.01
N ILE A 30 24.05 -13.08 7.75
CA ILE A 30 23.71 -13.85 6.55
C ILE A 30 24.75 -14.96 6.35
N ASN A 31 26.03 -14.59 6.28
CA ASN A 31 27.13 -15.50 5.99
C ASN A 31 27.35 -16.54 7.11
N SER A 32 27.03 -16.19 8.36
CA SER A 32 27.11 -17.12 9.49
C SER A 32 25.89 -18.04 9.61
N GLY A 33 24.84 -17.84 8.79
CA GLY A 33 23.58 -18.58 8.94
C GLY A 33 22.91 -18.32 10.28
N ALA A 34 23.15 -17.17 10.90
CA ALA A 34 22.67 -16.85 12.23
C ALA A 34 21.14 -16.93 12.27
N GLN A 35 20.61 -17.73 13.19
CA GLN A 35 19.18 -17.77 13.44
C GLN A 35 18.80 -16.62 14.37
N LEU A 36 17.74 -15.89 13.99
CA LEU A 36 17.17 -14.82 14.80
C LEU A 36 15.75 -15.21 15.21
N PRO A 37 15.60 -16.22 16.10
CA PRO A 37 14.31 -16.83 16.37
C PRO A 37 13.34 -15.88 17.06
N LEU A 38 13.80 -14.87 17.80
CA LEU A 38 12.91 -13.90 18.46
C LEU A 38 12.62 -12.64 17.63
N LEU A 39 13.22 -12.49 16.46
CA LEU A 39 13.07 -11.28 15.65
C LEU A 39 11.66 -11.18 15.09
N LYS A 40 10.93 -10.15 15.52
CA LYS A 40 9.54 -9.86 15.12
C LYS A 40 9.44 -8.74 14.09
N SER A 41 10.35 -7.77 14.15
CA SER A 41 10.36 -6.63 13.24
C SER A 41 11.78 -6.26 12.83
N LEU A 42 11.97 -6.04 11.53
CA LEU A 42 13.22 -5.61 10.93
C LEU A 42 12.98 -4.38 10.07
N THR A 43 13.73 -3.31 10.35
CA THR A 43 13.75 -2.09 9.54
C THR A 43 15.14 -1.86 9.00
N LEU A 44 15.27 -1.84 7.68
CA LEU A 44 16.52 -1.60 6.98
C LEU A 44 16.44 -0.26 6.24
N GLY A 45 17.34 0.64 6.60
CA GLY A 45 17.40 2.01 6.12
C GLY A 45 18.42 2.24 5.02
N ARG A 46 18.15 3.29 4.24
CA ARG A 46 18.93 3.95 3.18
C ARG A 46 20.07 3.11 2.60
N GLY A 47 19.75 2.30 1.59
CA GLY A 47 20.74 1.73 0.67
C GLY A 47 21.24 2.75 -0.36
N ARG A 48 22.34 2.45 -1.05
CA ARG A 48 22.56 2.99 -2.39
C ARG A 48 21.52 2.35 -3.32
N LEU A 49 20.95 3.13 -4.23
CA LEU A 49 20.18 2.59 -5.35
C LEU A 49 21.04 1.52 -6.03
N ASN A 50 20.46 0.34 -6.29
CA ASN A 50 21.08 -0.83 -6.94
C ASN A 50 21.93 -1.77 -6.07
N VAL A 51 22.01 -1.58 -4.75
CA VAL A 51 22.54 -2.65 -3.88
C VAL A 51 21.40 -3.60 -3.53
N VAL A 52 21.49 -4.82 -4.03
CA VAL A 52 20.60 -5.93 -3.70
C VAL A 52 21.23 -6.73 -2.57
N LEU A 53 20.50 -6.89 -1.47
CA LEU A 53 20.92 -7.80 -0.40
C LEU A 53 20.27 -9.16 -0.62
N ASP A 54 21.10 -10.20 -0.64
CA ASP A 54 20.64 -11.58 -0.48
C ASP A 54 20.23 -11.80 0.97
N PHE A 55 18.97 -12.17 1.20
CA PHE A 55 18.50 -12.46 2.55
C PHE A 55 18.09 -13.92 2.70
N PRO A 56 19.06 -14.86 2.82
CA PRO A 56 18.78 -16.28 2.99
C PRO A 56 18.28 -16.60 4.41
N MET A 57 18.52 -15.74 5.39
CA MET A 57 18.22 -15.98 6.81
C MET A 57 16.76 -16.37 7.07
N THR A 58 16.56 -17.46 7.80
CA THR A 58 15.26 -17.92 8.27
C THR A 58 14.90 -17.20 9.57
N CYS A 59 14.17 -16.09 9.46
CA CYS A 59 13.59 -15.41 10.62
C CYS A 59 12.16 -15.92 10.87
N ALA A 60 12.04 -17.07 11.52
CA ALA A 60 10.77 -17.79 11.70
C ALA A 60 9.65 -16.99 12.40
N ASN A 61 10.00 -15.95 13.16
CA ASN A 61 9.02 -15.10 13.86
C ASN A 61 8.93 -13.67 13.28
N LEU A 62 9.59 -13.39 12.16
CA LEU A 62 9.57 -12.06 11.56
C LEU A 62 8.20 -11.77 10.97
N LYS A 63 7.49 -10.81 11.58
CA LYS A 63 6.13 -10.41 11.19
C LYS A 63 6.10 -9.12 10.39
N SER A 64 7.06 -8.22 10.63
CA SER A 64 7.10 -6.91 9.98
C SER A 64 8.47 -6.64 9.37
N LEU A 65 8.47 -6.29 8.09
CA LEU A 65 9.68 -5.92 7.36
C LEU A 65 9.50 -4.52 6.76
N THR A 66 10.44 -3.63 7.03
CA THR A 66 10.49 -2.28 6.47
C THR A 66 11.79 -2.10 5.69
N LEU A 67 11.69 -1.76 4.41
CA LEU A 67 12.80 -1.51 3.51
C LEU A 67 12.72 -0.08 3.00
N ASN A 68 13.79 0.70 3.22
CA ASN A 68 13.86 2.08 2.78
C ASN A 68 15.06 2.27 1.86
N ARG A 69 14.79 2.47 0.57
CA ARG A 69 15.76 2.66 -0.52
C ARG A 69 16.78 1.53 -0.59
N LEU A 70 16.31 0.29 -0.46
CA LEU A 70 17.15 -0.90 -0.39
C LEU A 70 16.51 -2.04 -1.15
N GLY A 71 17.18 -2.53 -2.20
CA GLY A 71 16.77 -3.75 -2.90
C GLY A 71 17.03 -4.96 -2.01
N LEU A 72 16.05 -5.85 -1.92
CA LEU A 72 16.17 -7.09 -1.17
C LEU A 72 15.73 -8.23 -2.08
N GLU A 73 16.60 -9.19 -2.31
CA GLU A 73 16.28 -10.42 -3.01
C GLU A 73 16.01 -11.52 -1.98
N LEU A 74 14.76 -11.97 -1.98
CA LEU A 74 14.31 -13.05 -1.13
C LEU A 74 14.43 -14.35 -1.92
N GLN A 75 15.29 -15.27 -1.47
CA GLN A 75 15.49 -16.55 -2.15
C GLN A 75 14.36 -17.56 -1.89
N PHE A 76 13.62 -17.37 -0.79
CA PHE A 76 12.58 -18.29 -0.33
C PHE A 76 11.34 -17.53 0.14
N PRO A 77 10.14 -18.13 0.04
CA PRO A 77 8.92 -17.56 0.60
C PRO A 77 9.05 -17.27 2.11
N ARG A 78 8.44 -16.17 2.54
CA ARG A 78 8.42 -15.62 3.90
C ARG A 78 6.96 -15.55 4.42
N PRO A 79 6.33 -16.69 4.73
CA PRO A 79 4.92 -16.76 5.13
C PRO A 79 4.63 -16.13 6.50
N THR A 80 5.66 -15.79 7.27
CA THR A 80 5.52 -15.20 8.61
C THR A 80 5.35 -13.69 8.56
N ILE A 81 5.77 -13.06 7.46
CA ILE A 81 5.66 -11.62 7.26
C ILE A 81 4.21 -11.27 6.93
N THR A 82 3.60 -10.49 7.82
CA THR A 82 2.22 -10.00 7.70
C THR A 82 2.16 -8.51 7.38
N ARG A 83 3.26 -7.77 7.58
CA ARG A 83 3.35 -6.35 7.30
C ARG A 83 4.61 -6.00 6.51
N LEU A 84 4.42 -5.35 5.36
CA LEU A 84 5.48 -4.83 4.51
C LEU A 84 5.40 -3.31 4.41
N VAL A 85 6.54 -2.65 4.60
CA VAL A 85 6.69 -1.21 4.34
C VAL A 85 7.85 -1.02 3.38
N LEU A 86 7.54 -0.62 2.15
CA LEU A 86 8.50 -0.49 1.05
C LEU A 86 8.58 0.98 0.66
N ARG A 87 9.75 1.59 0.81
CA ARG A 87 9.97 3.01 0.52
C ARG A 87 11.11 3.21 -0.43
N GLY A 88 10.96 4.08 -1.43
CA GLY A 88 12.11 4.58 -2.21
C GLY A 88 12.83 3.51 -3.02
N MET A 89 12.12 2.49 -3.51
CA MET A 89 12.69 1.39 -4.30
C MET A 89 11.98 1.27 -5.64
N SER A 90 12.59 0.60 -6.61
CA SER A 90 11.96 0.35 -7.91
C SER A 90 10.72 -0.53 -7.77
N CYS A 91 9.77 -0.37 -8.69
CA CYS A 91 8.57 -1.22 -8.74
C CYS A 91 8.91 -2.71 -8.82
N GLU A 92 9.92 -3.05 -9.61
CA GLU A 92 10.40 -4.43 -9.76
C GLU A 92 10.89 -5.02 -8.43
N SER A 93 11.74 -4.29 -7.69
CA SER A 93 12.20 -4.72 -6.37
C SER A 93 11.04 -4.84 -5.38
N ALA A 94 10.09 -3.90 -5.42
CA ALA A 94 8.92 -3.97 -4.55
C ALA A 94 8.07 -5.22 -4.82
N LEU A 95 7.82 -5.53 -6.09
CA LEU A 95 7.09 -6.74 -6.50
C LEU A 95 7.82 -8.02 -6.13
N GLY A 96 9.14 -8.05 -6.34
CA GLY A 96 9.98 -9.15 -5.92
C GLY A 96 9.85 -9.43 -4.42
N VAL A 97 9.81 -8.40 -3.58
CA VAL A 97 9.61 -8.59 -2.13
C VAL A 97 8.18 -9.05 -1.80
N ILE A 98 7.16 -8.44 -2.42
CA ILE A 98 5.76 -8.78 -2.19
C ILE A 98 5.47 -10.23 -2.59
N SER A 99 5.99 -10.69 -3.72
CA SER A 99 5.75 -12.04 -4.25
C SER A 99 6.27 -13.15 -3.32
N HIS A 100 7.32 -12.85 -2.55
CA HIS A 100 7.87 -13.75 -1.56
C HIS A 100 7.16 -13.68 -0.21
N CYS A 101 6.12 -12.85 -0.02
CA CYS A 101 5.41 -12.70 1.25
C CYS A 101 3.93 -13.12 1.11
N PRO A 102 3.62 -14.43 0.99
CA PRO A 102 2.29 -14.91 0.60
C PRO A 102 1.17 -14.58 1.61
N ASN A 103 1.51 -14.36 2.87
CA ASN A 103 0.55 -14.06 3.96
C ASN A 103 0.56 -12.58 4.36
N VAL A 104 1.09 -11.70 3.51
CA VAL A 104 1.08 -10.27 3.79
C VAL A 104 -0.37 -9.76 3.88
N GLN A 105 -0.65 -8.99 4.93
CA GLN A 105 -1.96 -8.41 5.21
C GLN A 105 -1.90 -6.88 5.02
N ASP A 106 -0.85 -6.24 5.52
CA ASP A 106 -0.66 -4.78 5.44
C ASP A 106 0.54 -4.45 4.53
N VAL A 107 0.27 -3.76 3.43
CA VAL A 107 1.29 -3.30 2.47
C VAL A 107 1.29 -1.79 2.42
N VAL A 108 2.44 -1.19 2.72
CA VAL A 108 2.67 0.26 2.65
C VAL A 108 3.72 0.53 1.58
N LEU A 109 3.34 1.23 0.52
CA LEU A 109 4.18 1.60 -0.60
C LEU A 109 4.37 3.12 -0.60
N ARG A 110 5.60 3.57 -0.43
CA ARG A 110 5.90 5.02 -0.38
C ARG A 110 7.03 5.38 -1.32
N GLU A 111 6.89 6.49 -2.02
CA GLU A 111 8.00 7.07 -2.80
C GLU A 111 8.64 6.05 -3.77
N LEU A 112 7.87 5.20 -4.44
CA LEU A 112 8.45 4.19 -5.34
C LEU A 112 9.13 4.84 -6.55
N GLU A 113 10.21 4.24 -7.02
CA GLU A 113 10.96 4.73 -8.17
C GLU A 113 10.52 4.01 -9.44
N ARG A 114 10.48 4.75 -10.56
CA ARG A 114 10.17 4.15 -11.85
C ARG A 114 11.33 3.23 -12.25
N GLY A 115 11.04 1.96 -12.47
CA GLY A 115 11.96 1.04 -13.11
C GLY A 115 12.01 1.24 -14.63
N PRO A 116 12.82 0.47 -15.36
CA PRO A 116 12.68 0.34 -16.80
C PRO A 116 11.23 -0.11 -17.15
N ASP A 117 10.70 0.35 -18.28
CA ASP A 117 9.35 0.02 -18.75
C ASP A 117 9.27 -1.43 -19.24
N LEU A 118 9.46 -2.37 -18.30
CA LEU A 118 9.33 -3.79 -18.55
C LEU A 118 7.89 -4.22 -18.22
N PRO A 119 7.25 -5.01 -19.09
CA PRO A 119 5.96 -5.59 -18.79
C PRO A 119 6.08 -6.39 -17.50
N THR A 120 5.34 -5.95 -16.49
CA THR A 120 5.44 -6.55 -15.17
C THR A 120 4.46 -7.72 -15.11
N PRO A 121 4.91 -8.93 -14.73
CA PRO A 121 4.01 -10.07 -14.63
C PRO A 121 2.86 -9.75 -13.66
N ALA A 122 1.68 -10.32 -13.89
CA ALA A 122 0.59 -10.19 -12.94
C ALA A 122 0.94 -10.93 -11.63
N HIS A 123 0.93 -10.22 -10.52
CA HIS A 123 1.21 -10.74 -9.18
C HIS A 123 -0.05 -10.71 -8.33
N LYS A 124 -0.30 -11.79 -7.60
CA LYS A 124 -1.37 -11.83 -6.60
C LYS A 124 -0.82 -11.37 -5.25
N CYS A 125 -1.53 -10.48 -4.59
CA CYS A 125 -1.23 -10.02 -3.25
C CYS A 125 -2.46 -10.23 -2.36
N ASN A 126 -2.27 -10.92 -1.22
CA ASN A 126 -3.35 -11.20 -0.27
C ASN A 126 -3.54 -10.08 0.77
N ALA A 127 -3.00 -8.88 0.51
CA ALA A 127 -3.11 -7.78 1.45
C ALA A 127 -4.57 -7.34 1.61
N ASN A 128 -5.00 -7.20 2.86
CA ASN A 128 -6.30 -6.62 3.20
C ASN A 128 -6.24 -5.11 3.35
N LYS A 129 -5.03 -4.56 3.56
CA LYS A 129 -4.77 -3.13 3.68
C LYS A 129 -3.65 -2.71 2.76
N LEU A 130 -3.91 -1.69 1.96
CA LEU A 130 -2.93 -1.04 1.10
C LEU A 130 -2.83 0.44 1.45
N GLU A 131 -1.62 0.91 1.70
CA GLU A 131 -1.30 2.33 1.81
C GLU A 131 -0.36 2.74 0.67
N LEU A 132 -0.76 3.74 -0.09
CA LEU A 132 0.01 4.32 -1.17
C LEU A 132 0.39 5.74 -0.79
N SER A 133 1.66 6.10 -0.97
CA SER A 133 2.15 7.47 -0.81
C SER A 133 3.06 7.84 -1.96
N SER A 134 2.70 8.90 -2.68
CA SER A 134 3.51 9.44 -3.78
C SER A 134 4.07 10.81 -3.45
N SER A 135 5.34 10.99 -3.74
CA SER A 135 6.01 12.28 -3.84
C SER A 135 6.18 12.71 -5.31
N TYR A 136 6.55 13.97 -5.54
CA TYR A 136 6.73 14.59 -6.85
C TYR A 136 7.60 13.81 -7.83
N ASN A 137 8.58 13.05 -7.34
CA ASN A 137 9.54 12.33 -8.19
C ASN A 137 9.16 10.86 -8.43
N THR A 138 8.10 10.35 -7.79
CA THR A 138 7.85 8.90 -7.61
C THR A 138 6.55 8.43 -8.24
N GLN A 139 5.96 9.30 -9.01
CA GLN A 139 4.55 9.22 -9.36
C GLN A 139 4.26 8.30 -10.54
N SER A 140 5.16 8.29 -11.53
CA SER A 140 5.12 7.31 -12.62
C SER A 140 5.34 5.87 -12.17
N ALA A 141 5.80 5.66 -10.93
CA ALA A 141 6.07 4.33 -10.42
C ALA A 141 4.76 3.61 -10.02
N ILE A 142 3.83 4.32 -9.39
CA ILE A 142 2.53 3.75 -8.98
C ILE A 142 1.73 3.34 -10.22
N SER A 143 1.68 4.19 -11.25
CA SER A 143 1.02 3.88 -12.52
C SER A 143 1.61 2.64 -13.21
N THR A 144 2.90 2.35 -13.02
CA THR A 144 3.54 1.13 -13.56
C THR A 144 3.26 -0.08 -12.66
N LEU A 145 3.22 0.11 -11.34
CA LEU A 145 3.10 -0.98 -10.38
C LEU A 145 1.68 -1.54 -10.30
N LEU A 146 0.67 -0.68 -10.17
CA LEU A 146 -0.71 -1.10 -9.90
C LEU A 146 -1.30 -2.00 -11.00
N PRO A 147 -0.98 -1.80 -12.30
CA PRO A 147 -1.29 -2.76 -13.35
C PRO A 147 -0.75 -4.18 -13.08
N GLY A 148 0.40 -4.31 -12.42
CA GLY A 148 1.04 -5.59 -12.15
C GLY A 148 0.55 -6.33 -10.90
N ILE A 149 -0.32 -5.74 -10.07
CA ILE A 149 -0.77 -6.36 -8.81
C ILE A 149 -2.29 -6.51 -8.75
N HIS A 150 -2.75 -7.69 -8.35
CA HIS A 150 -4.14 -8.01 -8.02
C HIS A 150 -4.29 -8.19 -6.51
N PHE A 151 -5.28 -7.54 -5.91
CA PHE A 151 -5.54 -7.60 -4.48
C PHE A 151 -6.89 -8.26 -4.17
N ASP A 152 -6.91 -9.59 -4.09
CA ASP A 152 -8.15 -10.37 -3.94
C ASP A 152 -8.85 -10.15 -2.59
N GLN A 153 -8.14 -9.66 -1.58
CA GLN A 153 -8.63 -9.49 -0.19
C GLN A 153 -8.67 -8.03 0.28
N LEU A 154 -8.50 -7.06 -0.62
CA LEU A 154 -8.39 -5.65 -0.23
C LEU A 154 -9.70 -5.13 0.39
N THR A 155 -9.61 -4.68 1.65
CA THR A 155 -10.73 -4.10 2.41
C THR A 155 -10.49 -2.63 2.77
N SER A 156 -9.22 -2.22 2.92
CA SER A 156 -8.84 -0.86 3.27
C SER A 156 -7.79 -0.30 2.32
N LEU A 157 -8.07 0.88 1.74
CA LEU A 157 -7.16 1.59 0.86
C LEU A 157 -6.92 2.99 1.41
N ASN A 158 -5.66 3.33 1.66
CA ASN A 158 -5.24 4.66 2.08
C ASN A 158 -4.30 5.27 1.04
N ILE A 159 -4.63 6.45 0.53
CA ILE A 159 -3.85 7.15 -0.48
C ILE A 159 -3.43 8.50 0.07
N HIS A 160 -2.12 8.70 0.17
CA HIS A 160 -1.48 9.96 0.52
C HIS A 160 -0.86 10.56 -0.74
N ASP A 161 -1.48 11.61 -1.25
CA ASP A 161 -0.92 12.40 -2.33
C ASP A 161 -0.33 13.69 -1.75
N ASP A 162 1.01 13.78 -1.77
CA ASP A 162 1.72 15.01 -1.37
C ASP A 162 1.57 16.15 -2.39
N GLY A 163 0.63 15.98 -3.33
CA GLY A 163 0.12 16.99 -4.24
C GLY A 163 0.84 17.01 -5.58
N SER A 164 1.52 15.91 -5.90
CA SER A 164 2.10 15.72 -7.20
C SER A 164 1.17 14.99 -8.16
N ALA A 165 0.18 14.24 -7.65
CA ALA A 165 -0.63 13.35 -8.47
C ALA A 165 -1.20 14.05 -9.73
N ARG A 166 -1.05 13.33 -10.84
CA ARG A 166 -1.49 13.70 -12.17
C ARG A 166 -2.81 13.01 -12.34
N GLN A 167 -3.56 13.51 -13.30
CA GLN A 167 -4.87 12.98 -13.61
C GLN A 167 -4.84 11.48 -14.00
N SER A 168 -3.71 10.96 -14.48
CA SER A 168 -3.48 9.56 -14.84
C SER A 168 -3.48 8.60 -13.65
N ASP A 169 -2.94 9.00 -12.51
CA ASP A 169 -2.59 8.05 -11.45
C ASP A 169 -3.84 7.50 -10.73
N TRP A 170 -4.88 8.33 -10.67
CA TRP A 170 -6.20 7.93 -10.18
C TRP A 170 -6.90 6.93 -11.10
N TYR A 171 -6.66 7.02 -12.40
CA TYR A 171 -7.22 6.06 -13.34
C TYR A 171 -6.61 4.67 -13.09
N ASP A 172 -5.31 4.58 -12.82
CA ASP A 172 -4.65 3.31 -12.50
C ASP A 172 -5.12 2.72 -11.17
N VAL A 173 -5.37 3.55 -10.16
CA VAL A 173 -6.02 3.13 -8.91
C VAL A 173 -7.41 2.57 -9.19
N CYS A 174 -8.22 3.25 -10.00
CA CYS A 174 -9.55 2.75 -10.39
C CYS A 174 -9.46 1.43 -11.15
N LEU A 175 -8.53 1.31 -12.11
CA LEU A 175 -8.32 0.08 -12.85
C LEU A 175 -7.86 -1.08 -11.96
N MET A 176 -6.99 -0.82 -10.97
CA MET A 176 -6.61 -1.81 -9.96
C MET A 176 -7.83 -2.31 -9.19
N LEU A 177 -8.71 -1.39 -8.80
CA LEU A 177 -9.94 -1.71 -8.09
C LEU A 177 -10.92 -2.48 -9.00
N GLU A 178 -11.09 -2.11 -10.26
CA GLU A 178 -11.96 -2.84 -11.19
C GLU A 178 -11.50 -4.28 -11.45
N ARG A 179 -10.18 -4.52 -11.42
CA ARG A 179 -9.57 -5.83 -11.66
C ARG A 179 -9.52 -6.71 -10.42
N SER A 180 -9.85 -6.17 -9.26
CA SER A 180 -9.88 -6.90 -7.99
C SER A 180 -11.34 -7.05 -7.57
N PRO A 181 -11.80 -8.22 -7.06
CA PRO A 181 -13.12 -8.31 -6.46
C PRO A 181 -13.15 -7.37 -5.24
N THR A 182 -13.72 -6.17 -5.38
CA THR A 182 -13.60 -5.12 -4.37
C THR A 182 -14.48 -5.42 -3.16
N ASN A 183 -13.89 -6.09 -2.17
CA ASN A 183 -14.37 -6.12 -0.79
C ASN A 183 -14.02 -4.82 -0.03
N LEU A 184 -13.79 -3.73 -0.77
CA LEU A 184 -13.28 -2.49 -0.22
C LEU A 184 -14.37 -1.81 0.61
N THR A 185 -14.17 -1.78 1.93
CA THR A 185 -15.09 -1.17 2.89
C THR A 185 -14.59 0.17 3.42
N SER A 186 -13.30 0.45 3.33
CA SER A 186 -12.67 1.67 3.86
C SER A 186 -11.74 2.32 2.84
N LEU A 187 -12.01 3.59 2.52
CA LEU A 187 -11.21 4.42 1.61
C LEU A 187 -10.79 5.71 2.32
N ARG A 188 -9.49 5.99 2.34
CA ARG A 188 -8.93 7.22 2.91
C ARG A 188 -8.10 7.94 1.87
N LEU A 189 -8.41 9.21 1.65
CA LEU A 189 -7.80 10.05 0.63
C LEU A 189 -7.24 11.31 1.31
N HIS A 190 -5.93 11.45 1.38
CA HIS A 190 -5.25 12.66 1.85
C HIS A 190 -4.60 13.35 0.66
N LEU A 191 -5.15 14.48 0.22
CA LEU A 191 -4.81 15.10 -1.06
C LEU A 191 -4.33 16.53 -0.84
N ASN A 192 -3.05 16.77 -1.13
CA ASN A 192 -2.44 18.04 -0.74
C ASN A 192 -2.60 19.18 -1.76
N LEU A 193 -2.79 18.93 -3.06
CA LEU A 193 -2.69 20.03 -4.06
C LEU A 193 -3.69 20.04 -5.22
N LYS A 194 -4.50 19.01 -5.45
CA LYS A 194 -5.49 19.04 -6.55
C LYS A 194 -6.86 18.55 -6.13
N PRO A 195 -7.91 19.33 -6.43
CA PRO A 195 -9.26 18.89 -6.18
C PRO A 195 -9.61 17.74 -7.10
N PHE A 196 -10.28 16.74 -6.54
CA PHE A 196 -10.96 15.74 -7.36
C PHE A 196 -11.97 16.42 -8.27
N SER A 197 -11.99 16.05 -9.55
CA SER A 197 -13.15 16.40 -10.38
C SER A 197 -14.35 15.56 -9.95
N PHE A 198 -15.54 16.17 -9.96
CA PHE A 198 -16.81 15.51 -9.61
C PHE A 198 -16.96 14.13 -10.26
N ASN A 199 -16.74 14.07 -11.57
CA ASN A 199 -16.88 12.86 -12.37
C ASN A 199 -15.99 11.72 -11.88
N ARG A 200 -14.79 12.03 -11.35
CA ARG A 200 -13.85 11.01 -10.85
C ARG A 200 -14.29 10.42 -9.53
N VAL A 201 -14.79 11.26 -8.63
CA VAL A 201 -15.30 10.82 -7.33
C VAL A 201 -16.49 9.89 -7.53
N VAL A 202 -17.43 10.31 -8.38
CA VAL A 202 -18.59 9.48 -8.75
C VAL A 202 -18.15 8.19 -9.42
N TYR A 203 -17.17 8.25 -10.34
CA TYR A 203 -16.63 7.06 -10.98
C TYR A 203 -16.04 6.07 -9.96
N VAL A 204 -15.14 6.54 -9.09
CA VAL A 204 -14.53 5.73 -8.02
C VAL A 204 -15.60 5.08 -7.15
N PHE A 205 -16.58 5.85 -6.68
CA PHE A 205 -17.64 5.32 -5.81
C PHE A 205 -18.57 4.34 -6.50
N SER A 206 -18.90 4.55 -7.77
CA SER A 206 -19.71 3.58 -8.53
C SER A 206 -19.03 2.23 -8.70
N ARG A 207 -17.70 2.14 -8.48
CA ARG A 207 -16.93 0.88 -8.48
C ARG A 207 -16.75 0.26 -7.10
N MET A 208 -17.25 0.89 -6.05
CA MET A 208 -17.07 0.45 -4.65
C MET A 208 -18.42 0.34 -3.93
N PRO A 209 -19.30 -0.59 -4.34
CA PRO A 209 -20.64 -0.70 -3.76
C PRO A 209 -20.63 -1.08 -2.28
N LEU A 210 -19.53 -1.63 -1.76
CA LEU A 210 -19.38 -2.06 -0.36
C LEU A 210 -18.69 -1.02 0.54
N LEU A 211 -18.43 0.19 0.04
CA LEU A 211 -17.74 1.22 0.80
C LEU A 211 -18.60 1.72 1.96
N THR A 212 -18.10 1.59 3.19
CA THR A 212 -18.77 2.01 4.43
C THR A 212 -18.06 3.15 5.15
N GLU A 213 -16.76 3.26 4.95
CA GLU A 213 -15.93 4.33 5.52
C GLU A 213 -15.26 5.11 4.39
N LEU A 214 -15.43 6.42 4.43
CA LEU A 214 -14.76 7.35 3.53
C LEU A 214 -14.17 8.49 4.35
N GLU A 215 -12.86 8.63 4.30
CA GLU A 215 -12.13 9.78 4.85
C GLU A 215 -11.53 10.57 3.70
N VAL A 216 -11.85 11.85 3.59
CA VAL A 216 -11.24 12.74 2.59
C VAL A 216 -10.65 13.95 3.32
N GLY A 217 -9.33 14.01 3.38
CA GLY A 217 -8.58 15.16 3.85
C GLY A 217 -8.22 16.08 2.69
N GLU A 218 -8.78 17.28 2.68
CA GLU A 218 -8.40 18.37 1.78
C GLU A 218 -7.58 19.44 2.52
N TRP A 219 -6.65 20.08 1.81
CA TRP A 219 -5.96 21.26 2.35
C TRP A 219 -6.86 22.49 2.33
N PRO A 220 -6.82 23.34 3.39
CA PRO A 220 -7.78 24.42 3.62
C PRO A 220 -7.76 25.56 2.59
N TYR A 221 -6.83 25.55 1.62
CA TYR A 221 -6.56 26.66 0.73
C TYR A 221 -7.31 26.61 -0.62
N GLN A 222 -8.04 25.54 -0.93
CA GLN A 222 -8.87 25.46 -2.13
C GLN A 222 -10.29 25.03 -1.78
N ARG A 223 -11.24 25.97 -1.91
CA ARG A 223 -12.68 25.71 -1.82
C ARG A 223 -13.10 24.84 -3.00
N CYS A 224 -12.94 23.52 -2.90
CA CYS A 224 -13.27 22.62 -4.00
C CYS A 224 -14.40 21.64 -3.67
N GLY A 225 -15.07 21.22 -4.73
CA GLY A 225 -16.44 20.70 -4.74
C GLY A 225 -16.68 19.31 -4.14
N ILE A 226 -15.83 18.80 -3.25
CA ILE A 226 -16.05 17.52 -2.58
C ILE A 226 -17.25 17.59 -1.61
N TYR A 227 -17.44 18.73 -0.94
CA TYR A 227 -18.58 18.91 -0.02
C TYR A 227 -19.95 18.78 -0.72
N PRO A 228 -20.20 19.41 -1.89
CA PRO A 228 -21.39 19.12 -2.70
C PRO A 228 -21.55 17.64 -3.12
N ILE A 229 -20.45 16.93 -3.42
CA ILE A 229 -20.47 15.53 -3.88
C ILE A 229 -20.89 14.59 -2.75
N LEU A 230 -20.28 14.75 -1.58
CA LEU A 230 -20.66 13.97 -0.40
C LEU A 230 -22.13 14.22 -0.05
N LYS A 231 -22.58 15.49 -0.15
CA LYS A 231 -23.98 15.85 0.07
C LYS A 231 -24.93 15.22 -0.96
N SER A 232 -24.55 15.11 -2.24
CA SER A 232 -25.39 14.47 -3.26
C SER A 232 -25.46 12.94 -3.10
N LEU A 233 -24.36 12.29 -2.71
CA LEU A 233 -24.32 10.84 -2.46
C LEU A 233 -25.19 10.44 -1.25
N ILE A 234 -25.23 11.27 -0.20
CA ILE A 234 -26.11 11.08 0.96
C ILE A 234 -27.58 11.36 0.57
N ALA A 235 -27.83 12.37 -0.28
CA ALA A 235 -29.18 12.72 -0.73
C ALA A 235 -29.81 11.65 -1.64
N SER A 236 -29.04 10.94 -2.47
CA SER A 236 -29.57 9.86 -3.31
C SER A 236 -30.01 8.63 -2.49
N GLN A 237 -29.33 8.32 -1.38
CA GLN A 237 -29.73 7.19 -0.52
C GLN A 237 -30.97 7.47 0.33
N THR A 238 -31.26 8.74 0.60
CA THR A 238 -32.45 9.16 1.37
C THR A 238 -33.70 9.28 0.50
N SER A 239 -33.54 9.50 -0.81
CA SER A 239 -34.62 9.48 -1.80
C SER A 239 -35.23 8.09 -1.98
N ASP A 240 -34.40 7.06 -2.07
CA ASP A 240 -34.87 5.67 -2.31
C ASP A 240 -35.53 5.04 -1.09
N ALA A 241 -35.26 5.54 0.12
CA ALA A 241 -35.93 5.11 1.35
C ALA A 241 -37.38 5.64 1.47
N ASN A 242 -37.77 6.66 0.69
CA ASN A 242 -39.08 7.30 0.76
C ASN A 242 -40.05 6.92 -0.37
N MET A 243 -39.67 6.04 -1.29
CA MET A 243 -40.52 5.59 -2.41
C MET A 243 -41.14 4.19 -2.20
N GLY A 244 -41.04 3.64 -0.98
CA GLY A 244 -41.50 2.29 -0.63
C GLY A 244 -42.88 2.19 0.04
N GLY A 245 -43.76 3.19 -0.09
CA GLY A 245 -45.09 3.05 0.50
C GLY A 245 -46.04 4.21 0.29
N VAL A 246 -46.72 4.25 -0.86
CA VAL A 246 -48.12 4.68 -0.92
C VAL A 246 -48.81 3.87 -2.02
N SER A 247 -49.40 2.73 -1.64
CA SER A 247 -50.54 2.13 -2.34
C SER A 247 -51.80 2.43 -1.55
N ASP A 248 -52.78 3.00 -2.25
CA ASP A 248 -54.23 3.00 -2.06
C ASP A 248 -54.84 3.18 -0.65
N SER A 249 -55.59 4.27 -0.48
CA SER A 249 -57.04 4.20 -0.17
C SER A 249 -57.71 5.58 -0.10
N VAL A 250 -58.61 5.80 -1.07
CA VAL A 250 -59.96 6.40 -1.00
C VAL A 250 -60.45 6.94 0.36
N ALA A 251 -60.98 8.18 0.39
CA ALA A 251 -62.37 8.46 0.79
C ALA A 251 -62.78 9.95 0.67
N HIS A 252 -63.99 10.12 0.13
CA HIS A 252 -64.90 11.26 0.10
C HIS A 252 -64.81 12.26 1.26
N TYR A 253 -64.80 13.57 0.95
CA TYR A 253 -65.98 14.45 0.88
C TYR A 253 -65.62 15.76 0.18
#